data_AF-A0A816HZM5-F1
#
_entry.id   AF-A0A816HZM5-F1
#
_cell.length_a   1.000
_cell.length_b   1.000
_cell.length_c   1.000
_cell.angle_alpha   90.00
_cell.angle_beta   90.00
_cell.angle_gamma   90.00
#
_symmetry.space_group_name_H-M   'P 1'
#
loop_
_entity.id
_entity.type
_entity.pdbx_description
1 polymer ?
#
loop_
_entity_poly.entity_id
_entity_poly.type
_entity_poly.pdbx_seq_one_letter_code
_entity_poly.pdbx_strand_id
1 'polypeptide(L)'
;MEVNFRTNGTSVKVNVPVGGDLTFHINPVNGARVYPQASGGFTINVNPVDLLVPQAGGGVKDEYGSENPKLSDPSPGMANPKVFFDMTVCGKTVGRIVMELFADTTPRTAENFRALCTGEKGMGKLGKPLHYKGSIIHHMAPDYMIAGGDFTDKRKGSGGESIYGSRFFEDENFIKKHTGPGILSMANRGPDTNESQFMICMKESPELDDVHVVFGQVVQGLDVVRIISNEPVRDTLSRPVVIADCGQIS
;
A
#
# COMPACT_ATOMS: atom_id res chain seq x y z
N MET A 1 -35.90 2.45 -15.03
CA MET A 1 -35.21 3.44 -15.89
C MET A 1 -34.09 2.71 -16.59
N GLU A 2 -33.92 2.90 -17.90
CA GLU A 2 -32.87 2.24 -18.68
C GLU A 2 -31.73 3.24 -18.94
N VAL A 3 -30.50 2.89 -18.58
CA VAL A 3 -29.32 3.72 -18.87
C VAL A 3 -28.34 2.88 -19.67
N ASN A 4 -28.10 3.29 -20.92
CA ASN A 4 -27.23 2.59 -21.86
C ASN A 4 -25.89 3.33 -21.98
N PHE A 5 -24.79 2.64 -21.71
CA PHE A 5 -23.44 3.16 -21.93
C PHE A 5 -22.80 2.46 -23.13
N ARG A 6 -22.17 3.23 -24.02
CA ARG A 6 -21.40 2.71 -25.17
C ARG A 6 -19.92 3.04 -24.99
N THR A 7 -19.07 2.03 -25.00
CA THR A 7 -17.61 2.18 -25.19
C THR A 7 -17.13 1.14 -26.20
N ASN A 8 -16.41 1.56 -27.25
CA ASN A 8 -15.80 0.70 -28.28
C ASN A 8 -16.63 -0.53 -28.71
N GLY A 9 -17.92 -0.32 -29.00
CA GLY A 9 -18.82 -1.37 -29.50
C GLY A 9 -19.37 -2.34 -28.44
N THR A 10 -18.94 -2.25 -27.17
CA THR A 10 -19.47 -3.07 -26.07
C THR A 10 -20.51 -2.28 -25.29
N SER A 11 -21.67 -2.90 -25.05
CA SER A 11 -22.76 -2.31 -24.26
C SER A 11 -22.92 -3.08 -22.96
N VAL A 12 -22.90 -2.37 -21.84
CA VAL A 12 -23.18 -2.95 -20.52
C VAL A 12 -24.58 -2.53 -20.09
N LYS A 13 -25.41 -3.51 -19.74
CA LYS A 13 -26.79 -3.29 -19.29
C LYS A 13 -26.86 -3.38 -17.77
N VAL A 14 -27.45 -2.36 -17.13
CA VAL A 14 -27.70 -2.33 -15.68
C VAL A 14 -29.19 -2.11 -15.44
N ASN A 15 -29.83 -3.04 -14.74
CA ASN A 15 -31.26 -2.95 -14.38
C ASN A 15 -31.39 -2.42 -12.95
N VAL A 16 -32.04 -1.27 -12.78
CA VAL A 16 -32.36 -0.70 -11.46
C VAL A 16 -33.82 -0.99 -11.14
N PRO A 17 -34.14 -1.69 -10.04
CA PRO A 17 -35.51 -2.01 -9.67
C PRO A 17 -36.33 -0.78 -9.29
N VAL A 18 -37.66 -0.91 -9.33
CA VAL A 18 -38.60 0.18 -8.99
C VAL A 18 -38.42 0.56 -7.51
N GLY A 19 -38.03 1.81 -7.26
CA GLY A 19 -37.74 2.35 -5.92
C GLY A 19 -36.27 2.29 -5.49
N GLY A 20 -35.37 1.80 -6.35
CA GLY A 20 -33.92 1.83 -6.11
C GLY A 20 -33.25 3.07 -6.73
N ASP A 21 -32.22 3.57 -6.06
CA ASP A 21 -31.38 4.66 -6.56
C ASP A 21 -30.04 4.13 -7.09
N LEU A 22 -29.55 4.74 -8.18
CA LEU A 22 -28.23 4.49 -8.75
C LEU A 22 -27.45 5.81 -8.81
N THR A 23 -26.39 5.93 -8.01
CA THR A 23 -25.59 7.16 -7.94
C THR A 23 -24.20 6.95 -8.54
N PHE A 24 -23.79 7.86 -9.42
CA PHE A 24 -22.47 7.86 -10.06
C PHE A 24 -21.59 8.92 -9.40
N HIS A 25 -20.40 8.51 -8.95
CA HIS A 25 -19.38 9.46 -8.52
C HIS A 25 -18.33 9.55 -9.61
N ILE A 26 -18.32 10.67 -10.33
CA ILE A 26 -17.36 10.93 -11.41
C ILE A 26 -16.25 11.83 -10.86
N ASN A 27 -15.05 11.27 -10.70
CA ASN A 27 -13.86 12.03 -10.38
C ASN A 27 -13.09 12.32 -11.69
N PRO A 28 -12.87 13.59 -12.06
CA PRO A 28 -12.24 13.93 -13.34
C PRO A 28 -10.79 13.44 -13.48
N VAL A 29 -10.14 13.00 -12.40
CA VAL A 29 -8.77 12.44 -12.43
C VAL A 29 -8.76 10.91 -12.43
N ASN A 30 -9.78 10.26 -11.83
CA ASN A 30 -9.74 8.83 -11.50
C ASN A 30 -10.88 8.01 -12.14
N GLY A 31 -11.62 8.59 -13.08
CA GLY A 31 -12.74 7.92 -13.76
C GLY A 31 -14.05 7.90 -12.94
N ALA A 32 -15.06 7.23 -13.49
CA ALA A 32 -16.38 7.12 -12.88
C ALA A 32 -16.52 5.82 -12.08
N ARG A 33 -17.07 5.90 -10.87
CA ARG A 33 -17.42 4.74 -10.03
C ARG A 33 -18.93 4.66 -9.79
N VAL A 34 -19.45 3.43 -9.72
CA VAL A 34 -20.86 3.11 -9.48
C VAL A 34 -20.98 2.26 -8.24
N TYR A 35 -21.86 2.66 -7.32
CA TYR A 35 -22.16 1.89 -6.11
C TYR A 35 -23.67 1.58 -6.07
N PRO A 36 -24.09 0.32 -5.91
CA PRO A 36 -25.47 0.01 -5.54
C PRO A 36 -25.68 0.18 -4.04
N GLN A 37 -26.82 0.74 -3.63
CA GLN A 37 -27.19 1.00 -2.23
C GLN A 37 -27.92 -0.17 -1.54
N ALA A 38 -27.97 -1.38 -2.13
CA ALA A 38 -28.63 -2.52 -1.50
C ALA A 38 -27.79 -3.81 -1.60
N SER A 39 -27.84 -4.58 -0.51
CA SER A 39 -27.07 -5.79 -0.23
C SER A 39 -27.10 -6.80 -1.38
N GLY A 40 -25.96 -6.95 -2.05
CA GLY A 40 -25.76 -7.83 -3.19
C GLY A 40 -25.34 -7.07 -4.45
N GLY A 41 -24.19 -6.39 -4.41
CA GLY A 41 -23.68 -5.59 -5.52
C GLY A 41 -22.35 -6.10 -6.06
N PHE A 42 -22.21 -6.12 -7.39
CA PHE A 42 -20.95 -6.30 -8.12
C PHE A 42 -20.39 -4.93 -8.55
N THR A 43 -19.06 -4.83 -8.61
CA THR A 43 -18.32 -3.60 -9.00
C THR A 43 -17.94 -3.64 -10.48
N ILE A 44 -18.34 -2.62 -11.25
CA ILE A 44 -17.82 -2.40 -12.61
C ILE A 44 -16.71 -1.35 -12.54
N ASN A 45 -15.47 -1.77 -12.78
CA ASN A 45 -14.33 -0.86 -12.98
C ASN A 45 -14.17 -0.57 -14.47
N VAL A 46 -14.32 0.71 -14.86
CA VAL A 46 -13.95 1.19 -16.20
C VAL A 46 -12.66 1.98 -16.05
N ASN A 47 -11.53 1.33 -16.34
CA ASN A 47 -10.26 2.02 -16.46
C ASN A 47 -10.26 2.85 -17.76
N PRO A 48 -9.66 4.06 -17.78
CA PRO A 48 -9.40 4.74 -19.04
C PRO A 48 -8.48 3.85 -19.90
N VAL A 49 -8.98 3.49 -21.08
CA VAL A 49 -8.24 2.73 -22.11
C VAL A 49 -7.03 3.56 -22.55
N ASP A 50 -5.93 2.84 -22.76
CA ASP A 50 -4.64 3.27 -23.30
C ASP A 50 -4.70 4.54 -24.17
N LEU A 51 -3.96 5.58 -23.73
CA LEU A 51 -3.51 6.61 -24.64
C LEU A 51 -2.51 5.98 -25.61
N LEU A 52 -2.99 5.77 -26.83
CA LEU A 52 -2.26 5.42 -28.03
C LEU A 52 -0.87 6.10 -28.05
N VAL A 53 0.19 5.32 -27.86
CA VAL A 53 1.54 5.71 -28.28
C VAL A 53 1.58 5.56 -29.81
N PRO A 54 1.97 6.60 -30.58
CA PRO A 54 2.11 6.46 -32.02
C PRO A 54 3.23 5.46 -32.33
N GLN A 55 2.92 4.46 -33.15
CA GLN A 55 3.93 3.58 -33.72
C GLN A 55 4.85 4.39 -34.65
N ALA A 56 6.15 4.38 -34.35
CA ALA A 56 7.19 4.62 -35.34
C ALA A 56 8.02 3.34 -35.43
N GLY A 57 8.02 2.73 -36.61
CA GLY A 57 8.61 1.43 -36.88
C GLY A 57 10.14 1.40 -36.81
N GLY A 58 10.65 0.20 -36.57
CA GLY A 58 12.07 -0.13 -36.61
C GLY A 58 12.32 -1.40 -35.82
N GLY A 59 12.27 -2.54 -36.48
CA GLY A 59 12.40 -3.85 -35.85
C GLY A 59 13.76 -4.05 -35.19
N VAL A 60 13.72 -4.51 -33.93
CA VAL A 60 14.78 -5.27 -33.29
C VAL A 60 14.08 -6.45 -32.61
N LYS A 61 14.63 -7.66 -32.78
CA LYS A 61 14.07 -8.90 -32.23
C LYS A 61 14.25 -8.89 -30.71
N ASP A 62 13.14 -8.89 -29.97
CA ASP A 62 13.15 -9.11 -28.53
C ASP A 62 13.22 -10.63 -28.26
N GLU A 63 14.44 -11.14 -28.09
CA GLU A 63 14.68 -12.30 -27.24
C GLU A 63 14.82 -11.78 -25.81
N TYR A 64 13.75 -11.83 -25.00
CA TYR A 64 13.90 -11.80 -23.54
C TYR A 64 12.77 -12.60 -22.89
N GLY A 65 13.16 -13.71 -22.25
CA GLY A 65 12.27 -14.66 -21.60
C GLY A 65 11.54 -14.06 -20.41
N SER A 66 10.30 -14.50 -20.25
CA SER A 66 9.49 -14.32 -19.05
C SER A 66 10.00 -15.24 -17.93
N GLU A 67 10.93 -14.77 -17.13
CA GLU A 67 11.20 -15.40 -15.82
C GLU A 67 11.27 -14.30 -14.76
N ASN A 68 10.12 -13.99 -14.17
CA ASN A 68 10.11 -13.50 -12.79
C ASN A 68 10.60 -14.68 -11.93
N PRO A 69 11.76 -14.60 -11.25
CA PRO A 69 12.15 -15.66 -10.34
C PRO A 69 11.11 -15.72 -9.23
N LYS A 70 10.35 -16.83 -9.20
CA LYS A 70 9.55 -17.19 -8.04
C LYS A 70 10.51 -17.26 -6.86
N LEU A 71 10.36 -16.36 -5.90
CA LEU A 71 11.01 -16.49 -4.61
C LEU A 71 10.61 -17.86 -4.07
N SER A 72 11.60 -18.69 -3.71
CA SER A 72 11.36 -20.04 -3.21
C SER A 72 10.50 -20.00 -1.95
N ASP A 73 9.66 -21.02 -1.78
CA ASP A 73 8.85 -21.18 -0.57
C ASP A 73 9.74 -21.05 0.68
N PRO A 74 9.28 -20.34 1.73
CA PRO A 74 10.07 -20.17 2.94
C PRO A 74 10.45 -21.55 3.49
N SER A 75 11.74 -21.73 3.76
CA SER A 75 12.29 -22.96 4.32
C SER A 75 11.62 -23.23 5.67
N PRO A 76 11.05 -24.43 5.92
CA PRO A 76 10.45 -24.75 7.21
C PRO A 76 11.51 -24.59 8.33
N GLY A 77 11.32 -23.61 9.22
CA GLY A 77 12.16 -23.39 10.40
C GLY A 77 12.92 -22.06 10.49
N MET A 78 12.80 -21.13 9.53
CA MET A 78 13.30 -19.77 9.74
C MET A 78 12.31 -18.94 10.57
N ALA A 79 12.84 -18.28 11.61
CA ALA A 79 12.07 -17.34 12.40
C ALA A 79 11.67 -16.12 11.54
N ASN A 80 10.50 -15.55 11.83
CA ASN A 80 10.02 -14.36 11.15
C ASN A 80 11.01 -13.18 11.32
N PRO A 81 11.33 -12.44 10.24
CA PRO A 81 12.24 -11.30 10.32
C PRO A 81 11.73 -10.23 11.28
N LYS A 82 12.66 -9.60 12.02
CA LYS A 82 12.36 -8.41 12.81
C LYS A 82 13.05 -7.20 12.21
N VAL A 83 12.31 -6.11 12.11
CA VAL A 83 12.80 -4.81 11.60
C VAL A 83 12.49 -3.71 12.59
N PHE A 84 13.15 -2.57 12.45
CA PHE A 84 12.94 -1.44 13.35
C PHE A 84 12.83 -0.11 12.59
N PHE A 85 12.14 0.83 13.23
CA PHE A 85 12.15 2.25 12.91
C PHE A 85 12.56 3.06 14.13
N ASP A 86 13.56 3.92 13.99
CA ASP A 86 13.86 4.98 14.94
C ASP A 86 13.10 6.23 14.53
N MET A 87 12.22 6.70 15.41
CA MET A 87 11.27 7.76 15.09
C MET A 87 11.69 9.09 15.69
N THR A 88 11.48 10.15 14.90
CA THR A 88 11.62 11.53 15.37
C THR A 88 10.36 12.34 15.10
N VAL A 89 10.07 13.30 15.98
CA VAL A 89 9.04 14.32 15.82
C VAL A 89 9.71 15.67 15.96
N CYS A 90 9.59 16.55 14.95
CA CYS A 90 10.31 17.83 14.92
C CYS A 90 11.84 17.68 15.13
N GLY A 91 12.43 16.58 14.62
CA GLY A 91 13.85 16.27 14.79
C GLY A 91 14.24 15.78 16.19
N LYS A 92 13.30 15.65 17.13
CA LYS A 92 13.55 15.05 18.46
C LYS A 92 13.19 13.58 18.43
N THR A 93 14.07 12.73 18.94
CA THR A 93 13.84 11.29 19.07
C THR A 93 12.66 11.01 19.99
N VAL A 94 11.70 10.21 19.51
CA VAL A 94 10.53 9.79 20.30
C VAL A 94 10.56 8.29 20.67
N GLY A 95 11.41 7.50 20.02
CA GLY A 95 11.65 6.12 20.39
C GLY A 95 11.81 5.20 19.19
N ARG A 96 11.93 3.90 19.47
CA ARG A 96 12.07 2.83 18.47
C ARG A 96 10.80 2.00 18.41
N ILE A 97 10.36 1.70 17.20
CA ILE A 97 9.32 0.70 16.91
C ILE A 97 10.03 -0.54 16.38
N VAL A 98 9.75 -1.71 16.96
CA VAL A 98 10.23 -3.01 16.44
C VAL A 98 9.03 -3.79 15.94
N MET A 99 9.15 -4.32 14.73
CA MET A 99 8.09 -5.06 14.05
C MET A 99 8.58 -6.44 13.66
N GLU A 100 7.75 -7.45 13.89
CA GLU A 100 7.90 -8.79 13.32
C GLU A 100 7.12 -8.86 12.01
N LEU A 101 7.73 -9.42 10.97
CA LEU A 101 7.13 -9.57 9.65
C LEU A 101 6.73 -11.03 9.43
N PHE A 102 5.49 -11.26 9.02
CA PHE A 102 4.91 -12.60 8.82
C PHE A 102 5.41 -13.22 7.51
N ALA A 103 6.72 -13.50 7.43
CA ALA A 103 7.31 -14.16 6.26
C ALA A 103 6.82 -15.61 6.09
N ASP A 104 6.27 -16.20 7.16
CA ASP A 104 5.60 -17.50 7.15
C ASP A 104 4.26 -17.50 6.41
N THR A 105 3.53 -16.38 6.38
CA THR A 105 2.21 -16.29 5.70
C THR A 105 2.20 -15.37 4.49
N THR A 106 3.01 -14.31 4.49
CA THR A 106 3.11 -13.32 3.42
C THR A 106 4.59 -13.06 3.08
N PRO A 107 5.34 -14.08 2.60
CA PRO A 107 6.78 -14.01 2.37
C PRO A 107 7.19 -12.87 1.44
N ARG A 108 6.41 -12.60 0.38
CA ARG A 108 6.73 -11.50 -0.54
C ARG A 108 6.48 -10.16 0.13
N THR A 109 5.29 -9.95 0.68
CA THR A 109 4.95 -8.68 1.33
C THR A 109 5.94 -8.36 2.48
N ALA A 110 6.31 -9.36 3.27
CA ALA A 110 7.32 -9.25 4.31
C ALA A 110 8.71 -8.91 3.74
N GLU A 111 9.16 -9.59 2.68
CA GLU A 111 10.46 -9.33 2.05
C GLU A 111 10.55 -7.92 1.45
N ASN A 112 9.47 -7.44 0.83
CA ASN A 112 9.38 -6.07 0.34
C ASN A 112 9.64 -5.06 1.47
N PHE A 113 8.90 -5.19 2.57
CA PHE A 113 9.04 -4.28 3.70
C PHE A 113 10.43 -4.38 4.36
N ARG A 114 10.95 -5.61 4.53
CA ARG A 114 12.27 -5.87 5.10
C ARG A 114 13.38 -5.20 4.29
N ALA A 115 13.39 -5.42 2.98
CA ALA A 115 14.39 -4.84 2.09
C ALA A 115 14.29 -3.31 2.01
N LEU A 116 13.08 -2.75 2.10
CA LEU A 116 12.86 -1.30 2.21
C LEU A 116 13.31 -0.73 3.56
N CYS A 117 13.34 -1.54 4.64
CA CYS A 117 13.94 -1.14 5.90
C CYS A 117 15.47 -1.11 5.83
N THR A 118 16.12 -2.03 5.11
CA THR A 118 17.59 -2.10 5.01
C THR A 118 18.16 -1.20 3.91
N GLY A 119 17.36 -0.88 2.88
CA GLY A 119 17.83 -0.13 1.72
C GLY A 119 18.73 -0.94 0.77
N GLU A 120 18.82 -2.26 0.96
CA GLU A 120 19.79 -3.12 0.26
C GLU A 120 19.56 -3.23 -1.26
N LYS A 121 18.36 -2.87 -1.74
CA LYS A 121 18.00 -2.91 -3.17
C LYS A 121 18.45 -1.67 -3.96
N GLY A 122 19.10 -0.71 -3.31
CA GLY A 122 19.69 0.45 -3.98
C GLY A 122 18.63 1.42 -4.51
N MET A 123 18.74 1.80 -5.78
CA MET A 123 17.86 2.81 -6.41
C MET A 123 16.68 2.14 -7.12
N GLY A 124 15.48 2.68 -6.90
CA GLY A 124 14.26 2.31 -7.61
C GLY A 124 14.18 2.98 -8.98
N LYS A 125 13.20 2.56 -9.80
CA LYS A 125 12.97 3.11 -11.14
C LYS A 125 12.53 4.57 -11.13
N LEU A 126 11.96 5.03 -10.01
CA LEU A 126 11.62 6.44 -9.82
C LEU A 126 12.84 7.32 -9.43
N GLY A 127 14.07 6.77 -9.48
CA GLY A 127 15.31 7.51 -9.23
C GLY A 127 15.50 7.88 -7.75
N LYS A 128 14.87 7.13 -6.85
CA LYS A 128 14.95 7.31 -5.40
C LYS A 128 15.47 6.03 -4.74
N PRO A 129 16.22 6.12 -3.62
CA PRO A 129 16.58 4.93 -2.87
C PRO A 129 15.34 4.16 -2.44
N LEU A 130 15.35 2.84 -2.62
CA LEU A 130 14.34 1.91 -2.10
C LEU A 130 14.56 1.73 -0.60
N HIS A 131 14.31 2.78 0.18
CA HIS A 131 14.69 2.85 1.60
C HIS A 131 13.75 3.77 2.39
N TYR A 132 13.23 3.29 3.51
CA TYR A 132 12.37 4.08 4.40
C TYR A 132 13.09 5.19 5.17
N LYS A 133 14.42 5.13 5.30
CA LYS A 133 15.21 6.12 6.03
C LYS A 133 14.98 7.53 5.48
N GLY A 134 14.55 8.43 6.36
CA GLY A 134 14.24 9.82 6.06
C GLY A 134 12.91 10.04 5.32
N SER A 135 12.05 9.02 5.24
CA SER A 135 10.64 9.16 4.84
C SER A 135 9.78 9.58 6.03
N ILE A 136 8.58 10.09 5.76
CA ILE A 136 7.68 10.62 6.80
C ILE A 136 6.48 9.70 7.03
N ILE A 137 5.90 9.83 8.22
CA ILE A 137 4.52 9.41 8.47
C ILE A 137 3.62 10.53 7.96
N HIS A 138 2.94 10.31 6.83
CA HIS A 138 2.20 11.36 6.12
C HIS A 138 0.71 11.39 6.48
N HIS A 139 0.20 10.34 7.13
CA HIS A 139 -1.17 10.30 7.64
C HIS A 139 -1.16 9.75 9.07
N MET A 140 -1.79 10.49 9.98
CA MET A 140 -1.95 10.10 11.38
C MET A 140 -3.41 10.32 11.73
N ALA A 141 -4.12 9.25 12.07
CA ALA A 141 -5.48 9.30 12.53
C ALA A 141 -5.47 8.85 14.00
N PRO A 142 -5.65 9.78 14.95
CA PRO A 142 -5.65 9.46 16.39
C PRO A 142 -6.56 8.27 16.70
N ASP A 143 -6.05 7.33 17.49
CA ASP A 143 -6.71 6.09 17.90
C ASP A 143 -7.24 5.20 16.75
N TYR A 144 -6.83 5.46 15.50
CA TYR A 144 -7.21 4.66 14.36
C TYR A 144 -6.01 4.00 13.68
N MET A 145 -5.13 4.79 13.07
CA MET A 145 -3.95 4.27 12.38
C MET A 145 -2.93 5.36 12.08
N ILE A 146 -1.70 4.96 11.78
CA ILE A 146 -0.71 5.81 11.12
C ILE A 146 -0.34 5.19 9.77
N ALA A 147 -0.01 6.02 8.77
CA ALA A 147 0.45 5.58 7.47
C ALA A 147 1.71 6.31 7.02
N GLY A 148 2.62 5.56 6.41
CA GLY A 148 3.93 6.00 5.98
C GLY A 148 4.40 5.25 4.73
N GLY A 149 5.68 5.40 4.41
CA GLY A 149 6.33 4.60 3.36
C GLY A 149 6.33 5.21 1.95
N ASP A 150 5.85 6.44 1.78
CA ASP A 150 6.10 7.21 0.55
C ASP A 150 7.49 7.89 0.64
N PHE A 151 8.51 7.19 0.14
CA PHE A 151 9.88 7.72 0.07
C PHE A 151 10.16 8.52 -1.21
N THR A 152 9.21 8.55 -2.16
CA THR A 152 9.41 9.20 -3.47
C THR A 152 8.86 10.61 -3.52
N ASP A 153 7.68 10.82 -2.94
CA ASP A 153 7.03 12.11 -2.78
C ASP A 153 6.75 12.29 -1.28
N LYS A 154 7.76 12.80 -0.56
CA LYS A 154 7.84 12.84 0.91
C LYS A 154 6.69 13.57 1.64
N ARG A 155 5.56 13.89 0.99
CA ARG A 155 4.54 14.82 1.51
C ARG A 155 3.09 14.51 1.14
N LYS A 156 2.82 13.58 0.23
CA LYS A 156 1.47 13.44 -0.35
C LYS A 156 0.85 12.04 -0.23
N GLY A 157 1.64 11.00 0.05
CA GLY A 157 1.14 9.63 0.00
C GLY A 157 0.71 9.22 -1.43
N SER A 158 1.18 9.94 -2.45
CA SER A 158 0.88 9.69 -3.87
C SER A 158 1.98 8.91 -4.58
N GLY A 159 3.14 8.78 -3.95
CA GLY A 159 4.31 8.06 -4.45
C GLY A 159 4.55 6.74 -3.72
N GLY A 160 5.72 6.16 -3.94
CA GLY A 160 6.14 4.85 -3.44
C GLY A 160 6.58 3.94 -4.57
N GLU A 161 7.32 2.90 -4.23
CA GLU A 161 7.76 1.87 -5.16
C GLU A 161 8.10 0.57 -4.43
N SER A 162 7.68 -0.58 -4.96
CA SER A 162 8.10 -1.89 -4.44
C SER A 162 9.53 -2.28 -4.85
N ILE A 163 10.06 -3.34 -4.26
CA ILE A 163 11.35 -3.91 -4.65
C ILE A 163 11.31 -4.79 -5.92
N TYR A 164 10.12 -5.09 -6.47
CA TYR A 164 9.94 -6.13 -7.49
C TYR A 164 10.13 -5.66 -8.93
N GLY A 165 10.79 -4.52 -9.13
CA GLY A 165 11.04 -3.95 -10.44
C GLY A 165 9.79 -3.32 -11.09
N SER A 166 8.58 -3.74 -10.79
CA SER A 166 7.37 -2.93 -11.02
C SER A 166 7.14 -1.98 -9.84
N ARG A 167 6.46 -0.86 -10.09
CA ARG A 167 6.04 0.04 -9.00
C ARG A 167 5.15 -0.70 -8.00
N PHE A 168 4.18 -1.46 -8.53
CA PHE A 168 3.17 -2.17 -7.76
C PHE A 168 3.38 -3.69 -7.79
N PHE A 169 2.86 -4.38 -6.78
CA PHE A 169 2.72 -5.84 -6.72
C PHE A 169 1.33 -6.24 -6.20
N GLU A 170 1.00 -7.52 -6.40
CA GLU A 170 -0.31 -8.11 -6.11
C GLU A 170 -0.64 -8.20 -4.61
N ASP A 171 -1.92 -8.39 -4.29
CA ASP A 171 -2.35 -8.79 -2.95
C ASP A 171 -1.96 -10.26 -2.72
N GLU A 172 -1.03 -10.51 -1.80
CA GLU A 172 -0.46 -11.86 -1.62
C GLU A 172 -1.48 -12.85 -1.02
N ASN A 173 -2.16 -12.46 0.06
CA ASN A 173 -3.34 -13.13 0.63
C ASN A 173 -3.95 -12.28 1.76
N PHE A 174 -5.11 -12.71 2.27
CA PHE A 174 -5.84 -12.07 3.37
C PHE A 174 -6.08 -13.01 4.56
N ILE A 175 -5.14 -13.92 4.82
CA ILE A 175 -5.25 -14.92 5.91
C ILE A 175 -5.26 -14.24 7.28
N LYS A 176 -4.37 -13.27 7.48
CA LYS A 176 -4.29 -12.47 8.71
C LYS A 176 -5.28 -11.31 8.64
N LYS A 177 -5.84 -10.92 9.79
CA LYS A 177 -6.90 -9.92 9.92
C LYS A 177 -6.47 -8.75 10.80
N HIS A 178 -7.13 -7.61 10.67
CA HIS A 178 -6.83 -6.36 11.40
C HIS A 178 -7.37 -6.40 12.84
N THR A 179 -6.85 -7.35 13.61
CA THR A 179 -7.36 -7.77 14.93
C THR A 179 -7.06 -6.81 16.08
N GLY A 180 -6.32 -5.72 15.85
CA GLY A 180 -6.07 -4.76 16.92
C GLY A 180 -4.88 -3.82 16.72
N PRO A 181 -4.52 -3.08 17.78
CA PRO A 181 -3.38 -2.17 17.79
C PRO A 181 -2.06 -2.89 17.49
N GLY A 182 -1.21 -2.26 16.70
CA GLY A 182 0.11 -2.76 16.32
C GLY A 182 0.12 -3.65 15.07
N ILE A 183 -1.03 -4.00 14.49
CA ILE A 183 -1.07 -4.75 13.23
C ILE A 183 -0.48 -3.90 12.09
N LEU A 184 0.44 -4.51 11.32
CA LEU A 184 1.09 -3.93 10.15
C LEU A 184 0.37 -4.40 8.88
N SER A 185 0.00 -3.45 8.02
CA SER A 185 -0.81 -3.72 6.82
C SER A 185 -0.39 -2.86 5.63
N MET A 186 -0.56 -3.37 4.41
CA MET A 186 -0.21 -2.64 3.19
C MET A 186 -1.25 -1.55 2.90
N ALA A 187 -0.79 -0.33 2.62
CA ALA A 187 -1.63 0.67 1.99
C ALA A 187 -1.63 0.43 0.46
N ASN A 188 -2.81 0.46 -0.15
CA ASN A 188 -2.97 0.28 -1.59
C ASN A 188 -3.99 1.29 -2.15
N ARG A 189 -4.15 1.28 -3.48
CA ARG A 189 -5.08 2.13 -4.24
C ARG A 189 -6.19 1.30 -4.90
N GLY A 190 -6.50 0.15 -4.31
CA GLY A 190 -7.34 -0.90 -4.87
C GLY A 190 -6.60 -2.24 -5.01
N PRO A 191 -7.27 -3.29 -5.51
CA PRO A 191 -6.69 -4.62 -5.63
C PRO A 191 -5.38 -4.60 -6.42
N ASP A 192 -4.40 -5.38 -5.97
CA ASP A 192 -3.11 -5.60 -6.62
C ASP A 192 -2.28 -4.33 -6.88
N THR A 193 -2.39 -3.35 -5.98
CA THR A 193 -1.64 -2.08 -6.07
C THR A 193 -0.76 -1.80 -4.85
N ASN A 194 -0.21 -2.86 -4.25
CA ASN A 194 0.72 -2.75 -3.13
C ASN A 194 2.05 -2.17 -3.61
N GLU A 195 2.66 -1.29 -2.83
CA GLU A 195 3.97 -0.69 -3.12
C GLU A 195 4.84 -0.62 -1.86
N SER A 196 5.37 0.55 -1.51
CA SER A 196 6.11 0.77 -0.27
C SER A 196 5.26 1.32 0.88
N GLN A 197 4.03 1.77 0.62
CA GLN A 197 3.22 2.40 1.65
C GLN A 197 2.60 1.37 2.59
N PHE A 198 2.58 1.70 3.88
CA PHE A 198 2.11 0.82 4.94
C PHE A 198 1.25 1.57 5.94
N MET A 199 0.49 0.82 6.74
CA MET A 199 -0.31 1.27 7.86
C MET A 199 0.06 0.50 9.12
N ILE A 200 -0.03 1.18 10.27
CA ILE A 200 0.01 0.55 11.60
C ILE A 200 -1.31 0.86 12.29
N CYS A 201 -2.09 -0.16 12.62
CA CYS A 201 -3.39 -0.01 13.29
C CYS A 201 -3.23 0.40 14.76
N MET A 202 -4.16 1.20 15.26
CA MET A 202 -4.27 1.60 16.67
C MET A 202 -5.57 1.12 17.34
N LYS A 203 -6.42 0.42 16.58
CA LYS A 203 -7.63 -0.28 17.02
C LYS A 203 -7.87 -1.49 16.10
N GLU A 204 -8.86 -2.30 16.45
CA GLU A 204 -9.40 -3.32 15.53
C GLU A 204 -10.08 -2.62 14.34
N SER A 205 -9.80 -3.08 13.13
CA SER A 205 -10.26 -2.44 11.89
C SER A 205 -10.75 -3.47 10.86
N PRO A 206 -11.82 -4.24 11.15
CA PRO A 206 -12.34 -5.27 10.25
C PRO A 206 -12.79 -4.71 8.88
N GLU A 207 -13.06 -3.41 8.79
CA GLU A 207 -13.34 -2.71 7.54
C GLU A 207 -12.18 -2.75 6.51
N LEU A 208 -10.97 -3.10 6.96
CA LEU A 208 -9.78 -3.23 6.12
C LEU A 208 -9.50 -4.69 5.70
N ASP A 209 -10.20 -5.65 6.30
CA ASP A 209 -10.03 -7.07 5.99
C ASP A 209 -10.42 -7.37 4.54
N ASP A 210 -9.68 -8.28 3.90
CA ASP A 210 -9.85 -8.68 2.50
C ASP A 210 -9.68 -7.54 1.47
N VAL A 211 -9.21 -6.38 1.92
CA VAL A 211 -8.85 -5.21 1.10
C VAL A 211 -7.38 -4.87 1.25
N HIS A 212 -6.81 -5.01 2.46
CA HIS A 212 -5.42 -4.70 2.75
C HIS A 212 -4.68 -5.92 3.31
N VAL A 213 -3.50 -6.22 2.75
CA VAL A 213 -2.69 -7.36 3.18
C VAL A 213 -2.05 -7.08 4.53
N VAL A 214 -2.39 -7.87 5.54
CA VAL A 214 -1.71 -7.87 6.84
C VAL A 214 -0.45 -8.71 6.75
N PHE A 215 0.70 -8.11 7.06
CA PHE A 215 2.01 -8.73 6.83
C PHE A 215 2.96 -8.65 8.04
N GLY A 216 2.52 -8.11 9.18
CA GLY A 216 3.35 -8.07 10.38
C GLY A 216 2.64 -7.50 11.59
N GLN A 217 3.40 -7.32 12.67
CA GLN A 217 2.93 -6.71 13.90
C GLN A 217 4.05 -5.98 14.63
N VAL A 218 3.70 -4.92 15.36
CA VAL A 218 4.58 -4.25 16.32
C VAL A 218 4.78 -5.17 17.53
N VAL A 219 6.04 -5.50 17.83
CA VAL A 219 6.44 -6.31 18.99
C VAL A 219 7.09 -5.48 20.10
N GLN A 220 7.58 -4.26 19.80
CA GLN A 220 8.05 -3.28 20.78
C GLN A 220 7.77 -1.85 20.27
N GLY A 221 7.53 -0.91 21.18
CA GLY A 221 7.34 0.51 20.82
C GLY A 221 5.92 0.88 20.38
N LEU A 222 4.89 0.13 20.80
CA LEU A 222 3.49 0.50 20.51
C LEU A 222 3.10 1.85 21.14
N ASP A 223 3.71 2.19 22.29
CA ASP A 223 3.63 3.51 22.91
C ASP A 223 4.20 4.62 22.01
N VAL A 224 5.29 4.35 21.28
CA VAL A 224 5.84 5.28 20.28
C VAL A 224 4.85 5.50 19.13
N VAL A 225 4.20 4.44 18.64
CA VAL A 225 3.13 4.54 17.62
C VAL A 225 1.98 5.39 18.15
N ARG A 226 1.58 5.22 19.42
CA ARG A 226 0.52 6.00 20.07
C ARG A 226 0.88 7.48 20.21
N ILE A 227 2.13 7.80 20.55
CA ILE A 227 2.62 9.18 20.59
C ILE A 227 2.48 9.80 19.19
N ILE A 228 2.96 9.09 18.16
CA ILE A 228 2.90 9.56 16.78
C ILE A 228 1.47 9.75 16.29
N SER A 229 0.55 8.82 16.59
CA SER A 229 -0.84 8.91 16.13
C SER A 229 -1.57 10.14 16.65
N ASN A 230 -1.10 10.72 17.75
CA ASN A 230 -1.66 11.92 18.37
C ASN A 230 -1.02 13.23 17.89
N GLU A 231 0.00 13.18 17.02
CA GLU A 231 0.57 14.39 16.44
C GLU A 231 -0.41 15.05 15.44
N PRO A 232 -0.49 16.39 15.40
CA PRO A 232 -1.45 17.11 14.58
C PRO A 232 -1.15 16.98 13.07
N VAL A 233 -2.14 16.52 12.30
CA VAL A 233 -2.05 16.27 10.84
C VAL A 233 -1.82 17.53 10.01
N ARG A 234 -2.35 18.68 10.44
CA ARG A 234 -2.40 19.90 9.61
C ARG A 234 -1.05 20.59 9.42
N ASP A 235 -0.01 20.10 10.07
CA ASP A 235 1.29 20.77 10.07
C ASP A 235 2.47 19.81 9.88
N THR A 236 2.33 18.83 8.98
CA THR A 236 3.44 17.94 8.60
C THR A 236 4.66 18.71 8.05
N LEU A 237 4.50 20.00 7.69
CA LEU A 237 5.57 20.90 7.30
C LEU A 237 6.31 21.54 8.49
N SER A 238 5.63 21.95 9.56
CA SER A 238 6.32 22.51 10.74
C SER A 238 6.66 21.45 11.80
N ARG A 239 5.94 20.33 11.81
CA ARG A 239 6.12 19.21 12.76
C ARG A 239 6.24 17.87 12.04
N PRO A 240 7.34 17.63 11.31
CA PRO A 240 7.51 16.36 10.59
C PRO A 240 7.71 15.20 11.56
N VAL A 241 6.97 14.12 11.33
CA VAL A 241 7.22 12.80 11.92
C VAL A 241 8.02 11.98 10.92
N VAL A 242 9.25 11.61 11.28
CA VAL A 242 10.22 11.03 10.35
C VAL A 242 10.74 9.70 10.87
N ILE A 243 10.87 8.72 9.97
CA ILE A 243 11.67 7.52 10.17
C ILE A 243 13.14 7.95 10.05
N ALA A 244 13.79 8.28 11.17
CA ALA A 244 15.14 8.81 11.19
C ALA A 244 16.18 7.75 10.84
N ASP A 245 15.95 6.51 11.27
CA ASP A 245 16.73 5.35 10.87
C ASP A 245 15.85 4.10 10.81
N CYS A 246 16.28 3.10 10.03
CA CYS A 246 15.57 1.84 9.91
C CYS A 246 16.52 0.71 9.51
N GLY A 247 16.09 -0.53 9.75
CA GLY A 247 16.87 -1.70 9.38
C GLY A 247 16.27 -3.00 9.88
N GLN A 248 17.00 -4.09 9.66
CA GLN A 248 16.69 -5.41 10.19
C GLN A 248 17.46 -5.67 11.48
N ILE A 249 16.83 -6.33 12.44
CA ILE A 249 17.45 -6.84 13.67
C ILE A 249 17.89 -8.29 13.40
N SER A 250 19.19 -8.55 13.55
CA SER A 250 19.82 -9.88 13.49
C SER A 250 19.72 -10.63 14.81
#